data_AF-A0A6J4L2K7-F1
#
_entry.id   AF-A0A6J4L2K7-F1
#
_cell.length_a   1.000
_cell.length_b   1.000
_cell.length_c   1.000
_cell.angle_alpha   90.00
_cell.angle_beta   90.00
_cell.angle_gamma   90.00
#
_symmetry.space_group_name_H-M   'P 1'
#
loop_
_entity.id
_entity.type
_entity.pdbx_description
1 polymer ?
#
loop_
_entity_poly.entity_id
_entity_poly.type
_entity_poly.pdbx_seq_one_letter_code
_entity_poly.pdbx_strand_id
1 'polypeptide(L)'
;MTTSMVLTETMVLAEVIATDWRSRLETDIPGHSAATRESIVRWLMGENLARFDDLTPTARHIAEQAMDYRYRILRQRYLDFGPERAYKSLIQRLSSLFLIRNKIRTWIALSRDRQRTVVDVLQEIIQELLQTDSYMQQQILWISKCTTDARLRNALLLASTEEYCLRPIRNQPLLSYRFVNYLRRSQRGGMTQVPAQEFIRLVSEEISPDDAEGSVSLLDSQAVSQYQDAQAVQEQQELRAAVSQNFEAYLSEKLGDTAAAWLRLYLQGRSQEAIAEALDMPVRQVYRLREKINYHAVRVFASKTQQELVVAWLGNATEQGR
;
A
#
# COMPACT_ATOMS: atom_id res chain seq x y z
N MET A 1 -29.26 -6.34 49.09
CA MET A 1 -29.87 -7.42 48.28
C MET A 1 -30.49 -6.75 47.07
N THR A 2 -29.73 -6.68 45.97
CA THR A 2 -29.98 -7.42 44.71
C THR A 2 -31.26 -6.89 44.05
N THR A 3 -31.15 -6.01 43.05
CA THR A 3 -30.87 -6.44 41.66
C THR A 3 -30.06 -5.39 40.90
N SER A 4 -28.78 -5.70 40.73
CA SER A 4 -27.99 -5.31 39.56
C SER A 4 -28.14 -6.44 38.52
N MET A 5 -27.94 -6.16 37.23
CA MET A 5 -28.17 -7.04 36.05
C MET A 5 -29.67 -7.13 35.67
N VAL A 6 -30.15 -6.89 34.44
CA VAL A 6 -29.61 -7.15 33.10
C VAL A 6 -30.32 -6.17 32.13
N LEU A 7 -29.66 -5.09 31.72
CA LEU A 7 -30.00 -4.35 30.50
C LEU A 7 -28.69 -3.94 29.83
N THR A 8 -27.81 -4.91 29.61
CA THR A 8 -26.77 -4.75 28.58
C THR A 8 -27.51 -4.89 27.26
N GLU A 9 -27.83 -3.75 26.66
CA GLU A 9 -28.29 -3.66 25.28
C GLU A 9 -27.43 -4.58 24.41
N THR A 10 -28.07 -5.51 23.72
CA THR A 10 -27.45 -6.32 22.66
C THR A 10 -26.87 -5.37 21.62
N MET A 11 -25.59 -5.03 21.74
CA MET A 11 -24.86 -4.35 20.68
C MET A 11 -24.93 -5.23 19.43
N VAL A 12 -25.52 -4.71 18.36
CA VAL A 12 -25.55 -5.34 17.04
C VAL A 12 -24.11 -5.66 16.64
N LEU A 13 -23.87 -6.85 16.08
CA LEU A 13 -22.51 -7.35 15.88
C LEU A 13 -21.66 -6.41 15.02
N ALA A 14 -22.29 -5.78 14.02
CA ALA A 14 -21.67 -4.76 13.19
C ALA A 14 -21.11 -3.58 14.00
N GLU A 15 -21.78 -3.15 15.08
CA GLU A 15 -21.34 -2.03 15.90
C GLU A 15 -20.13 -2.40 16.78
N VAL A 16 -20.06 -3.66 17.24
CA VAL A 16 -18.89 -4.18 17.96
C VAL A 16 -17.66 -4.14 17.05
N ILE A 17 -17.78 -4.69 15.83
CA ILE A 17 -16.69 -4.71 14.86
C ILE A 17 -16.29 -3.28 14.47
N ALA A 18 -17.26 -2.37 14.25
CA ALA A 18 -16.98 -0.97 13.94
C ALA A 18 -16.22 -0.28 15.08
N THR A 19 -16.61 -0.52 16.34
CA THR A 19 -15.95 0.06 17.52
C THR A 19 -14.52 -0.45 17.68
N ASP A 20 -14.30 -1.75 17.48
CA ASP A 20 -12.95 -2.34 17.48
C ASP A 20 -12.06 -1.68 16.42
N TRP A 21 -12.59 -1.48 15.21
CA TRP A 21 -11.88 -0.79 14.14
C TRP A 21 -11.61 0.68 14.45
N ARG A 22 -12.55 1.41 15.06
CA ARG A 22 -12.32 2.79 15.49
C ARG A 22 -11.14 2.87 16.46
N SER A 23 -11.12 2.03 17.50
CA SER A 23 -10.03 1.98 18.49
C SER A 23 -8.69 1.60 17.86
N ARG A 24 -8.66 0.61 16.95
CA ARG A 24 -7.45 0.25 16.20
C ARG A 24 -6.93 1.42 15.36
N LEU A 25 -7.80 2.10 14.61
CA LEU A 25 -7.41 3.24 13.76
C LEU A 25 -6.95 4.45 14.58
N GLU A 26 -7.47 4.65 15.79
CA GLU A 26 -6.96 5.68 16.68
C GLU A 26 -5.49 5.46 17.05
N THR A 27 -5.11 4.19 17.25
CA THR A 27 -3.74 3.80 17.56
C THR A 27 -2.84 3.78 16.33
N ASP A 28 -3.33 3.26 15.20
CA ASP A 28 -2.53 3.03 14.01
C ASP A 28 -2.22 4.29 13.19
N ILE A 29 -3.14 5.26 13.20
CA ILE A 29 -3.06 6.50 12.42
C ILE A 29 -3.50 7.73 13.25
N PRO A 30 -2.82 8.06 14.36
CA PRO A 30 -3.24 9.13 15.28
C PRO A 30 -3.23 10.52 14.63
N GLY A 31 -2.35 10.75 13.64
CA GLY A 31 -2.24 12.03 12.93
C GLY A 31 -3.37 12.30 11.93
N HIS A 32 -4.26 11.34 11.67
CA HIS A 32 -5.39 11.50 10.77
C HIS A 32 -6.65 11.99 11.51
N SER A 33 -7.48 12.77 10.80
CA SER A 33 -8.70 13.32 11.39
C SER A 33 -9.68 12.21 11.82
N ALA A 34 -10.55 12.51 12.80
CA ALA A 34 -11.63 11.61 13.19
C ALA A 34 -12.55 11.25 12.01
N ALA A 35 -12.80 12.22 11.11
CA ALA A 35 -13.58 11.99 9.90
C ALA A 35 -12.90 11.00 8.94
N THR A 36 -11.58 11.10 8.74
CA THR A 36 -10.80 10.16 7.93
C THR A 36 -10.88 8.74 8.48
N ARG A 37 -10.70 8.60 9.80
CA ARG A 37 -10.77 7.29 10.47
C ARG A 37 -12.16 6.68 10.32
N GLU A 38 -13.22 7.45 10.57
CA GLU A 38 -14.60 6.98 10.38
C GLU A 38 -14.92 6.60 8.92
N SER A 39 -14.42 7.37 7.94
CA SER A 39 -14.55 7.02 6.52
C SER A 39 -13.90 5.67 6.19
N ILE A 40 -12.73 5.37 6.78
CA ILE A 40 -12.05 4.07 6.61
C ILE A 40 -12.88 2.95 7.25
N VAL A 41 -13.42 3.15 8.45
CA VAL A 41 -14.30 2.16 9.11
C VAL A 41 -15.50 1.84 8.21
N ARG A 42 -16.22 2.87 7.73
CA ARG A 42 -17.38 2.68 6.84
C ARG A 42 -17.04 1.92 5.56
N TRP A 43 -15.87 2.21 4.98
CA TRP A 43 -15.38 1.50 3.81
C TRP A 43 -15.07 0.02 4.10
N LEU A 44 -14.41 -0.28 5.22
CA LEU A 44 -14.11 -1.66 5.62
C LEU A 44 -15.39 -2.47 5.89
N MET A 45 -16.36 -1.86 6.57
CA MET A 45 -17.63 -2.49 6.90
C MET A 45 -18.49 -2.75 5.66
N GLY A 46 -18.41 -1.89 4.64
CA GLY A 46 -19.19 -1.99 3.41
C GLY A 46 -20.62 -1.45 3.54
N GLU A 47 -21.38 -1.50 2.44
CA GLU A 47 -22.73 -0.91 2.38
C GLU A 47 -23.78 -1.64 3.22
N ASN A 48 -23.73 -2.97 3.26
CA ASN A 48 -24.71 -3.77 3.97
C ASN A 48 -24.14 -4.23 5.32
N LEU A 49 -24.52 -3.54 6.40
CA LEU A 49 -24.15 -3.88 7.77
C LEU A 49 -24.97 -5.05 8.33
N ALA A 50 -26.21 -5.23 7.90
CA ALA A 50 -27.08 -6.31 8.35
C ALA A 50 -26.53 -7.70 7.99
N ARG A 51 -25.67 -7.78 6.95
CA ARG A 51 -25.02 -9.03 6.55
C ARG A 51 -24.23 -9.67 7.69
N PHE A 52 -23.73 -8.90 8.65
CA PHE A 52 -22.90 -9.42 9.74
C PHE A 52 -23.71 -10.23 10.74
N ASP A 53 -24.99 -9.91 10.93
CA ASP A 53 -25.86 -10.59 11.89
C ASP A 53 -26.25 -12.01 11.42
N ASP A 54 -26.22 -12.25 10.10
CA ASP A 54 -26.53 -13.54 9.47
C ASP A 54 -25.29 -14.45 9.30
N LEU A 55 -24.09 -13.99 9.66
CA LEU A 55 -22.85 -14.76 9.44
C LEU A 55 -22.67 -15.87 10.48
N THR A 56 -22.32 -17.06 10.00
CA THR A 56 -21.77 -18.10 10.86
C THR A 56 -20.42 -17.65 11.46
N PRO A 57 -20.00 -18.19 12.61
CA PRO A 57 -18.72 -17.84 13.22
C PRO A 57 -17.52 -17.97 12.28
N THR A 58 -17.50 -18.99 11.42
CA THR A 58 -16.45 -19.19 10.41
C THR A 58 -16.48 -18.11 9.33
N ALA A 59 -17.67 -17.79 8.80
CA ALA A 59 -17.82 -16.76 7.78
C ALA A 59 -17.50 -15.36 8.33
N ARG A 60 -17.80 -15.12 9.61
CA ARG A 60 -17.38 -13.93 10.35
C ARG A 60 -15.86 -13.81 10.42
N HIS A 61 -15.17 -14.87 10.82
CA HIS A 61 -13.70 -14.85 10.90
C HIS A 61 -13.07 -14.53 9.54
N ILE A 62 -13.60 -15.13 8.45
CA ILE A 62 -13.15 -14.83 7.09
C ILE A 62 -13.42 -13.37 6.72
N ALA A 63 -14.57 -12.81 7.09
CA ALA A 63 -14.89 -11.41 6.84
C ALA A 63 -13.95 -10.45 7.59
N GLU A 64 -13.65 -10.71 8.86
CA GLU A 64 -12.70 -9.94 9.66
C GLU A 64 -11.29 -10.00 9.05
N GLN A 65 -10.82 -11.19 8.65
CA GLN A 65 -9.54 -11.36 7.95
C GLN A 65 -9.49 -10.58 6.63
N ALA A 66 -10.57 -10.57 5.86
CA ALA A 66 -10.66 -9.81 4.63
C ALA A 66 -10.59 -8.29 4.89
N MET A 67 -11.22 -7.81 5.96
CA MET A 67 -11.13 -6.40 6.40
C MET A 67 -9.69 -6.04 6.80
N ASP A 68 -9.04 -6.89 7.61
CA ASP A 68 -7.64 -6.69 8.01
C ASP A 68 -6.70 -6.65 6.80
N TYR A 69 -6.89 -7.56 5.85
CA TYR A 69 -6.11 -7.59 4.62
C TYR A 69 -6.30 -6.31 3.80
N ARG A 70 -7.55 -5.87 3.61
CA ARG A 70 -7.87 -4.66 2.86
C ARG A 70 -7.31 -3.40 3.54
N TYR A 71 -7.39 -3.31 4.86
CA TYR A 71 -6.79 -2.20 5.62
C TYR A 71 -5.26 -2.17 5.48
N ARG A 72 -4.61 -3.34 5.53
CA ARG A 72 -3.16 -3.45 5.35
C ARG A 72 -2.71 -2.93 4.00
N ILE A 73 -3.41 -3.31 2.93
CA ILE A 73 -3.19 -2.79 1.58
C ILE A 73 -3.26 -1.26 1.58
N LEU A 74 -4.34 -0.69 2.14
CA LEU A 74 -4.53 0.76 2.22
C LEU A 74 -3.35 1.42 2.94
N ARG A 75 -3.05 1.00 4.17
CA ARG A 75 -2.03 1.63 5.02
C ARG A 75 -0.63 1.57 4.41
N GLN A 76 -0.25 0.43 3.83
CA GLN A 76 1.12 0.21 3.36
C GLN A 76 1.41 0.89 2.02
N ARG A 77 0.40 1.01 1.13
CA ARG A 77 0.64 1.37 -0.28
C ARG A 77 -0.08 2.61 -0.77
N TYR A 78 -1.14 3.05 -0.09
CA TYR A 78 -2.01 4.10 -0.63
C TYR A 78 -2.27 5.25 0.34
N LEU A 79 -2.43 4.96 1.63
CA LEU A 79 -2.61 5.97 2.66
C LEU A 79 -1.37 6.86 2.71
N ASP A 80 -1.58 8.18 2.74
CA ASP A 80 -0.53 9.21 2.76
C ASP A 80 0.36 9.33 1.52
N PHE A 81 0.17 8.52 0.49
CA PHE A 81 0.90 8.71 -0.77
C PHE A 81 0.19 9.66 -1.73
N GLY A 82 0.97 10.34 -2.58
CA GLY A 82 0.45 11.13 -3.69
C GLY A 82 -0.13 10.23 -4.80
N PRO A 83 -1.02 10.75 -5.66
CA PRO A 83 -1.76 9.96 -6.66
C PRO A 83 -0.85 9.21 -7.64
N GLU A 84 0.24 9.84 -8.09
CA GLU A 84 1.20 9.20 -9.00
C GLU A 84 1.92 8.01 -8.36
N ARG A 85 2.35 8.17 -7.10
CA ARG A 85 3.04 7.11 -6.35
C ARG A 85 2.08 5.97 -6.02
N ALA A 86 0.87 6.30 -5.58
CA ALA A 86 -0.19 5.35 -5.31
C ALA A 86 -0.52 4.52 -6.55
N TYR A 87 -0.73 5.16 -7.72
CA TYR A 87 -0.98 4.44 -8.97
C TYR A 87 0.21 3.57 -9.39
N LYS A 88 1.44 4.09 -9.29
CA LYS A 88 2.65 3.31 -9.56
C LYS A 88 2.74 2.07 -8.68
N SER A 89 2.41 2.18 -7.39
CA SER A 89 2.37 1.05 -6.45
C SER A 89 1.36 -0.01 -6.87
N LEU A 90 0.17 0.39 -7.32
CA LEU A 90 -0.83 -0.56 -7.87
C LEU A 90 -0.27 -1.30 -9.09
N ILE A 91 0.24 -0.58 -10.08
CA ILE A 91 0.78 -1.18 -11.30
C ILE A 91 1.95 -2.12 -10.99
N GLN A 92 2.87 -1.72 -10.12
CA GLN A 92 3.98 -2.58 -9.69
C GLN A 92 3.48 -3.85 -8.99
N ARG A 93 2.50 -3.72 -8.10
CA ARG A 93 1.93 -4.84 -7.34
C ARG A 93 1.22 -5.86 -8.23
N LEU A 94 0.52 -5.39 -9.25
CA LEU A 94 -0.20 -6.24 -10.20
C LEU A 94 0.75 -6.86 -11.23
N SER A 95 1.77 -6.10 -11.66
CA SER A 95 2.81 -6.61 -12.57
C SER A 95 3.62 -7.75 -11.93
N SER A 96 3.88 -7.67 -10.62
CA SER A 96 4.68 -8.69 -9.92
C SER A 96 4.04 -10.09 -9.94
N LEU A 97 2.72 -10.20 -10.08
CA LEU A 97 2.03 -11.49 -10.20
C LEU A 97 2.52 -12.29 -11.41
N PHE A 98 2.91 -11.61 -12.48
CA PHE A 98 3.43 -12.23 -13.69
C PHE A 98 4.92 -12.58 -13.56
N LEU A 99 5.66 -11.92 -12.67
CA LEU A 99 7.10 -12.16 -12.45
C LEU A 99 7.39 -13.42 -11.63
N ILE A 100 6.40 -13.93 -10.89
CA ILE A 100 6.54 -15.16 -10.08
C ILE A 100 6.64 -16.39 -10.99
N ARG A 101 6.11 -16.30 -12.20
CA ARG A 101 6.00 -17.39 -13.16
C ARG A 101 7.21 -17.42 -14.06
N ASN A 102 8.05 -18.44 -13.93
CA ASN A 102 9.38 -18.49 -14.55
C ASN A 102 9.36 -18.29 -16.08
N LYS A 103 8.36 -18.83 -16.80
CA LYS A 103 8.28 -18.63 -18.25
C LYS A 103 7.91 -17.19 -18.61
N ILE A 104 6.98 -16.59 -17.88
CA ILE A 104 6.56 -15.20 -18.06
C ILE A 104 7.68 -14.22 -17.67
N ARG A 105 8.32 -14.46 -16.53
CA ARG A 105 9.49 -13.70 -16.06
C ARG A 105 10.61 -13.69 -17.08
N THR A 106 10.95 -14.86 -17.65
CA THR A 106 11.98 -14.98 -18.69
C THR A 106 11.58 -14.21 -19.95
N TRP A 107 10.30 -14.29 -20.34
CA TRP A 107 9.77 -13.54 -21.47
C TRP A 107 9.82 -12.01 -21.29
N ILE A 108 9.46 -11.52 -20.10
CA ILE A 108 9.51 -10.09 -19.75
C ILE A 108 10.96 -9.59 -19.69
N ALA A 109 11.88 -10.37 -19.13
CA ALA A 109 13.29 -10.02 -19.01
C ALA A 109 14.03 -9.93 -20.36
N LEU A 110 13.48 -10.55 -21.42
CA LEU A 110 14.08 -10.55 -22.76
C LEU A 110 14.02 -9.19 -23.46
N SER A 111 13.13 -8.26 -23.10
CA SER A 111 13.20 -6.87 -23.61
C SER A 111 12.45 -5.83 -22.77
N ARG A 112 12.92 -4.57 -22.81
CA ARG A 112 12.22 -3.43 -22.20
C ARG A 112 10.85 -3.15 -22.83
N ASP A 113 10.70 -3.39 -24.13
CA ASP A 113 9.41 -3.21 -24.82
C ASP A 113 8.36 -4.19 -24.32
N ARG A 114 8.75 -5.44 -24.01
CA ARG A 114 7.84 -6.45 -23.45
C ARG A 114 7.38 -6.09 -22.04
N GLN A 115 8.26 -5.50 -21.22
CA GLN A 115 7.86 -4.97 -19.92
C GLN A 115 6.86 -3.82 -20.06
N ARG A 116 7.08 -2.92 -21.03
CA ARG A 116 6.15 -1.81 -21.33
C ARG A 116 4.78 -2.33 -21.75
N THR A 117 4.74 -3.32 -22.64
CA THR A 117 3.49 -3.99 -23.06
C THR A 117 2.68 -4.52 -21.88
N VAL A 118 3.30 -5.19 -20.90
CA VAL A 118 2.57 -5.72 -19.74
C VAL A 118 1.94 -4.60 -18.92
N VAL A 119 2.68 -3.50 -18.72
CA VAL A 119 2.15 -2.32 -18.02
C VAL A 119 0.98 -1.73 -18.79
N ASP A 120 1.11 -1.48 -20.09
CA ASP A 120 0.05 -0.87 -20.91
C ASP A 120 -1.22 -1.73 -20.89
N VAL A 121 -1.09 -3.06 -21.04
CA VAL A 121 -2.21 -4.00 -20.95
C VAL A 121 -2.86 -3.98 -19.56
N LEU A 122 -2.08 -3.91 -18.49
CA LEU A 122 -2.62 -3.81 -17.13
C LEU A 122 -3.40 -2.52 -16.92
N GLN A 123 -2.91 -1.39 -17.45
CA GLN A 123 -3.63 -0.13 -17.37
C GLN A 123 -4.99 -0.23 -18.05
N GLU A 124 -5.06 -0.81 -19.24
CA GLU A 124 -6.32 -1.01 -19.96
C GLU A 124 -7.28 -1.93 -19.21
N ILE A 125 -6.79 -3.03 -18.65
CA ILE A 125 -7.64 -3.95 -17.87
C ILE A 125 -8.18 -3.27 -16.62
N ILE A 126 -7.36 -2.49 -15.91
CA ILE A 126 -7.80 -1.73 -14.73
C ILE A 126 -8.83 -0.68 -15.13
N GLN A 127 -8.63 0.02 -16.25
CA GLN A 127 -9.62 0.98 -16.76
C GLN A 127 -10.93 0.29 -17.15
N GLU A 128 -10.89 -0.82 -17.89
CA GLU A 128 -12.06 -1.61 -18.26
C GLU A 128 -12.80 -2.08 -16.99
N LEU A 129 -12.07 -2.57 -15.99
CA LEU A 129 -12.60 -3.03 -14.70
C LEU A 129 -13.25 -1.88 -13.91
N LEU A 130 -12.61 -0.71 -13.86
CA LEU A 130 -13.16 0.47 -13.20
C LEU A 130 -14.34 1.12 -13.95
N GLN A 131 -14.61 0.74 -15.19
CA GLN A 131 -15.73 1.29 -15.98
C GLN A 131 -16.90 0.32 -16.16
N THR A 132 -16.61 -0.98 -16.28
CA THR A 132 -17.60 -1.97 -16.71
C THR A 132 -17.93 -3.02 -15.66
N ASP A 133 -17.03 -3.26 -14.69
CA ASP A 133 -17.24 -4.30 -13.69
C ASP A 133 -18.26 -3.84 -12.63
N SER A 134 -19.35 -4.60 -12.47
CA SER A 134 -20.46 -4.23 -11.60
C SER A 134 -20.06 -4.14 -10.13
N TYR A 135 -19.17 -5.02 -9.68
CA TYR A 135 -18.67 -4.99 -8.30
C TYR A 135 -17.85 -3.72 -8.07
N MET A 136 -16.99 -3.35 -9.01
CA MET A 136 -16.17 -2.14 -8.89
C MET A 136 -16.99 -0.87 -8.99
N GLN A 137 -18.01 -0.83 -9.85
CA GLN A 137 -18.97 0.29 -9.88
C GLN A 137 -19.66 0.46 -8.51
N GLN A 138 -20.09 -0.63 -7.89
CA GLN A 138 -20.67 -0.59 -6.54
C GLN A 138 -19.66 -0.08 -5.51
N GLN A 139 -18.40 -0.52 -5.58
CA GLN A 139 -17.35 -0.01 -4.68
C GLN A 139 -17.09 1.48 -4.89
N ILE A 140 -17.03 1.98 -6.13
CA ILE A 140 -16.86 3.40 -6.44
C ILE A 140 -18.00 4.23 -5.82
N LEU A 141 -19.24 3.77 -6.01
CA LEU A 141 -20.42 4.41 -5.43
C LEU A 141 -20.37 4.41 -3.90
N TRP A 142 -20.05 3.27 -3.28
CA TRP A 142 -19.96 3.18 -1.83
C TRP A 142 -18.86 4.07 -1.24
N ILE A 143 -17.67 4.06 -1.84
CA ILE A 143 -16.54 4.90 -1.39
C ILE A 143 -16.90 6.39 -1.49
N SER A 144 -17.65 6.80 -2.52
CA SER A 144 -18.10 8.19 -2.63
C SER A 144 -19.05 8.62 -1.51
N LYS A 145 -19.81 7.67 -0.93
CA LYS A 145 -20.64 7.91 0.28
C LYS A 145 -19.79 7.90 1.56
N CYS A 146 -18.63 7.25 1.57
CA CYS A 146 -17.77 7.14 2.75
C CYS A 146 -17.02 8.45 3.05
N THR A 147 -16.62 9.21 2.01
CA THR A 147 -15.82 10.43 2.19
C THR A 147 -15.99 11.43 1.03
N THR A 148 -15.92 12.72 1.37
CA THR A 148 -15.85 13.82 0.39
C THR A 148 -14.42 14.14 -0.03
N ASP A 149 -13.41 13.75 0.78
CA ASP A 149 -12.00 13.97 0.49
C ASP A 149 -11.56 13.17 -0.75
N ALA A 150 -11.12 13.88 -1.79
CA ALA A 150 -10.67 13.29 -3.03
C ALA A 150 -9.41 12.42 -2.86
N ARG A 151 -8.49 12.79 -1.96
CA ARG A 151 -7.26 12.03 -1.75
C ARG A 151 -7.56 10.70 -1.08
N LEU A 152 -8.36 10.72 -0.01
CA LEU A 152 -8.79 9.50 0.67
C LEU A 152 -9.62 8.62 -0.27
N ARG A 153 -10.58 9.19 -1.00
CA ARG A 153 -11.40 8.45 -1.98
C ARG A 153 -10.54 7.69 -2.99
N ASN A 154 -9.50 8.32 -3.53
CA ASN A 154 -8.59 7.67 -4.47
C ASN A 154 -7.80 6.55 -3.79
N ALA A 155 -7.30 6.74 -2.58
CA ALA A 155 -6.58 5.71 -1.84
C ALA A 155 -7.46 4.47 -1.56
N LEU A 156 -8.71 4.68 -1.12
CA LEU A 156 -9.69 3.62 -0.88
C LEU A 156 -10.04 2.86 -2.17
N LEU A 157 -10.16 3.56 -3.30
CA LEU A 157 -10.44 2.95 -4.59
C LEU A 157 -9.28 2.06 -5.06
N LEU A 158 -8.04 2.56 -4.96
CA LEU A 158 -6.85 1.79 -5.35
C LEU A 158 -6.68 0.55 -4.47
N ALA A 159 -6.89 0.68 -3.15
CA ALA A 159 -6.85 -0.47 -2.24
C ALA A 159 -7.92 -1.52 -2.57
N SER A 160 -9.15 -1.08 -2.86
CA SER A 160 -10.24 -1.97 -3.29
C SER A 160 -9.93 -2.66 -4.61
N THR A 161 -9.34 -1.93 -5.57
CA THR A 161 -8.96 -2.46 -6.88
C THR A 161 -7.87 -3.52 -6.75
N GLU A 162 -6.83 -3.25 -5.94
CA GLU A 162 -5.77 -4.23 -5.67
C GLU A 162 -6.34 -5.50 -5.04
N GLU A 163 -7.15 -5.37 -3.98
CA GLU A 163 -7.77 -6.51 -3.31
C GLU A 163 -8.60 -7.35 -4.28
N TYR A 164 -9.42 -6.68 -5.10
CA TYR A 164 -10.28 -7.35 -6.08
C TYR A 164 -9.48 -8.10 -7.15
N CYS A 165 -8.43 -7.48 -7.70
CA CYS A 165 -7.55 -8.11 -8.69
C CYS A 165 -6.83 -9.35 -8.15
N LEU A 166 -6.57 -9.40 -6.84
CA LEU A 166 -5.88 -10.48 -6.16
C LEU A 166 -6.80 -11.61 -5.68
N ARG A 167 -8.13 -11.45 -5.79
CA ARG A 167 -9.07 -12.50 -5.35
C ARG A 167 -8.82 -13.81 -6.10
N PRO A 168 -8.75 -14.95 -5.39
CA PRO A 168 -8.55 -16.24 -6.02
C PRO A 168 -9.83 -16.70 -6.72
N ILE A 169 -9.68 -17.12 -7.98
CA ILE A 169 -10.65 -17.82 -8.79
C ILE A 169 -9.96 -19.10 -9.24
N ARG A 170 -10.46 -20.28 -8.85
CA ARG A 170 -9.82 -21.58 -9.16
C ARG A 170 -8.32 -21.57 -8.88
N ASN A 171 -7.93 -21.08 -7.69
CA ASN A 171 -6.54 -20.98 -7.22
C ASN A 171 -5.64 -20.03 -8.02
N GLN A 172 -6.19 -19.07 -8.79
CA GLN A 172 -5.42 -18.04 -9.49
C GLN A 172 -6.05 -16.65 -9.31
N PRO A 173 -5.27 -15.55 -9.35
CA PRO A 173 -5.83 -14.22 -9.16
C PRO A 173 -6.78 -13.87 -10.31
N LEU A 174 -7.89 -13.20 -10.00
CA LEU A 174 -8.85 -12.70 -11.01
C LEU A 174 -8.14 -11.96 -12.15
N LEU A 175 -7.12 -11.17 -11.82
CA LEU A 175 -6.37 -10.41 -12.80
C LEU A 175 -5.74 -11.29 -13.89
N SER A 176 -5.24 -12.49 -13.55
CA SER A 176 -4.62 -13.41 -14.50
C SER A 176 -5.61 -13.84 -15.60
N TYR A 177 -6.86 -14.13 -15.22
CA TYR A 177 -7.93 -14.44 -16.18
C TYR A 177 -8.29 -13.26 -17.07
N ARG A 178 -8.46 -12.08 -16.46
CA ARG A 178 -8.78 -10.83 -17.19
C ARG A 178 -7.68 -10.50 -18.20
N PHE A 179 -6.43 -10.71 -17.82
CA PHE A 179 -5.27 -10.50 -18.65
C PHE A 179 -5.25 -11.40 -19.89
N VAL A 180 -5.45 -12.71 -19.74
CA VAL A 180 -5.57 -13.63 -20.88
C VAL A 180 -6.73 -13.27 -21.78
N ASN A 181 -7.89 -12.96 -21.20
CA ASN A 181 -9.09 -12.62 -21.96
C ASN A 181 -8.92 -11.33 -22.75
N TYR A 182 -8.25 -10.32 -22.18
CA TYR A 182 -7.91 -9.09 -22.87
C TYR A 182 -6.98 -9.39 -24.06
N LEU A 183 -5.89 -10.13 -23.86
CA LEU A 183 -4.95 -10.45 -24.94
C LEU A 183 -5.59 -11.24 -26.09
N ARG A 184 -6.47 -12.20 -25.78
CA ARG A 184 -7.24 -12.95 -26.79
C ARG A 184 -8.19 -12.07 -27.60
N ARG A 185 -8.80 -11.06 -26.97
CA ARG A 185 -9.69 -10.09 -27.64
C ARG A 185 -8.89 -9.14 -28.54
N SER A 186 -7.77 -8.60 -28.05
CA SER A 186 -6.89 -7.68 -28.78
C SER A 186 -6.36 -8.29 -30.09
N GLN A 187 -6.00 -9.57 -30.11
CA GLN A 187 -5.54 -10.24 -31.34
C GLN A 187 -6.60 -10.39 -32.44
N ARG A 188 -7.89 -10.48 -32.08
CA ARG A 188 -8.98 -10.60 -33.07
C ARG A 188 -9.33 -9.27 -33.74
N GLY A 189 -8.89 -8.15 -33.15
CA GLY A 189 -9.21 -6.79 -33.59
C GLY A 189 -8.24 -6.16 -34.60
N GLY A 190 -7.19 -6.87 -35.04
CA GLY A 190 -6.36 -6.47 -36.18
C GLY A 190 -5.50 -5.20 -36.01
N MET A 191 -5.42 -4.58 -34.83
CA MET A 191 -4.66 -3.34 -34.63
C MET A 191 -3.62 -3.46 -33.52
N THR A 192 -2.38 -3.17 -33.91
CA THR A 192 -1.14 -2.98 -33.12
C THR A 192 -0.31 -4.19 -32.69
N GLN A 193 0.98 -4.08 -32.99
CA GLN A 193 2.04 -5.07 -32.90
C GLN A 193 2.38 -5.40 -31.44
N VAL A 194 1.67 -6.34 -30.83
CA VAL A 194 2.17 -7.04 -29.65
C VAL A 194 2.72 -8.38 -30.10
N PRO A 195 3.96 -8.79 -29.73
CA PRO A 195 4.46 -10.16 -29.92
C PRO A 195 3.69 -11.14 -29.03
N ALA A 196 2.39 -11.28 -29.30
CA ALA A 196 1.40 -11.73 -28.33
C ALA A 196 1.10 -13.23 -28.44
N GLN A 197 1.35 -13.90 -29.57
CA GLN A 197 1.02 -15.33 -29.68
C GLN A 197 1.85 -16.18 -28.72
N GLU A 198 3.17 -15.95 -28.65
CA GLU A 198 4.05 -16.67 -27.73
C GLU A 198 3.72 -16.34 -26.28
N PHE A 199 3.51 -15.06 -25.96
CA PHE A 199 3.15 -14.64 -24.61
C PHE A 199 1.79 -15.14 -24.15
N ILE A 200 0.75 -15.08 -25.01
CA ILE A 200 -0.57 -15.65 -24.71
C ILE A 200 -0.47 -17.16 -24.52
N ARG A 201 0.35 -17.85 -25.33
CA ARG A 201 0.60 -19.28 -25.17
C ARG A 201 1.26 -19.56 -23.83
N LEU A 202 2.33 -18.86 -23.47
CA LEU A 202 3.02 -19.00 -22.19
C LEU A 202 2.10 -18.73 -21.00
N VAL A 203 1.35 -17.63 -21.04
CA VAL A 203 0.40 -17.26 -19.99
C VAL A 203 -0.78 -18.22 -19.94
N SER A 204 -1.31 -18.68 -21.08
CA SER A 204 -2.42 -19.66 -21.14
C SER A 204 -1.98 -21.05 -20.68
N GLU A 205 -0.78 -21.51 -21.05
CA GLU A 205 -0.20 -22.78 -20.59
C GLU A 205 -0.06 -22.80 -19.08
N GLU A 206 0.35 -21.69 -18.47
CA GLU A 206 0.44 -21.61 -17.01
C GLU A 206 -0.93 -21.35 -16.32
N ILE A 207 -1.99 -21.03 -17.07
CA ILE A 207 -3.35 -20.75 -16.54
C ILE A 207 -4.31 -21.92 -16.82
N SER A 208 -3.88 -22.95 -17.55
CA SER A 208 -4.71 -24.11 -17.90
C SER A 208 -5.27 -24.81 -16.65
N PRO A 209 -6.57 -25.11 -16.62
CA PRO A 209 -7.25 -25.71 -15.48
C PRO A 209 -6.97 -27.21 -15.27
N ASP A 210 -6.29 -27.88 -16.22
CA ASP A 210 -6.08 -29.34 -16.18
C ASP A 210 -4.87 -29.80 -15.35
N ASP A 211 -4.03 -28.88 -14.83
CA ASP A 211 -2.94 -29.22 -13.88
C ASP A 211 -3.42 -29.21 -12.41
N ALA A 212 -4.65 -29.69 -12.17
CA ALA A 212 -5.24 -29.78 -10.83
C ALA A 212 -4.68 -30.93 -9.97
N GLU A 213 -3.86 -31.83 -10.52
CA GLU A 213 -3.37 -33.02 -9.80
C GLU A 213 -1.88 -33.00 -9.39
N GLY A 214 -1.13 -31.92 -9.67
CA GLY A 214 0.33 -31.95 -9.49
C GLY A 214 1.01 -30.72 -8.92
N SER A 215 0.31 -29.64 -8.60
CA SER A 215 0.94 -28.46 -8.01
C SER A 215 0.39 -28.18 -6.62
N VAL A 216 1.27 -28.32 -5.63
CA VAL A 216 1.24 -27.63 -4.33
C VAL A 216 0.38 -26.38 -4.43
N SER A 217 -0.65 -26.22 -3.61
CA SER A 217 -1.56 -25.05 -3.57
C SER A 217 -0.81 -23.74 -3.85
N LEU A 218 -0.72 -23.37 -5.13
CA LEU A 218 0.15 -22.31 -5.63
C LEU A 218 -0.61 -21.00 -5.51
N LEU A 219 -1.02 -20.68 -4.28
CA LEU A 219 -1.46 -19.37 -3.77
C LEU A 219 -2.02 -19.53 -2.35
N ASP A 220 -1.13 -19.69 -1.36
CA ASP A 220 -1.34 -18.87 -0.17
C ASP A 220 -1.12 -17.42 -0.63
N SER A 221 -2.17 -16.82 -1.20
CA SER A 221 -2.21 -15.39 -1.55
C SER A 221 -1.73 -14.52 -0.38
N GLN A 222 -1.94 -15.02 0.85
CA GLN A 222 -1.39 -14.51 2.09
C GLN A 222 0.14 -14.66 2.21
N ALA A 223 0.75 -15.79 1.83
CA ALA A 223 2.20 -15.98 1.82
C ALA A 223 2.89 -15.13 0.72
N VAL A 224 2.27 -15.03 -0.46
CA VAL A 224 2.74 -14.12 -1.52
C VAL A 224 2.65 -12.67 -1.06
N SER A 225 1.56 -12.27 -0.42
CA SER A 225 1.45 -10.94 0.19
C SER A 225 2.47 -10.72 1.28
N GLN A 226 2.71 -11.68 2.17
CA GLN A 226 3.68 -11.55 3.27
C GLN A 226 5.11 -11.40 2.76
N TYR A 227 5.51 -12.21 1.77
CA TYR A 227 6.83 -12.10 1.15
C TYR A 227 7.02 -10.74 0.45
N GLN A 228 5.99 -10.25 -0.23
CA GLN A 228 6.03 -8.97 -0.93
C GLN A 228 5.92 -7.76 0.01
N ASP A 229 5.18 -7.87 1.11
CA ASP A 229 5.13 -6.87 2.18
C ASP A 229 6.50 -6.77 2.86
N ALA A 230 7.17 -7.91 3.10
CA ALA A 230 8.54 -7.94 3.60
C ALA A 230 9.53 -7.29 2.62
N GLN A 231 9.37 -7.57 1.32
CA GLN A 231 10.19 -6.95 0.28
C GLN A 231 9.95 -5.44 0.15
N ALA A 232 8.71 -4.96 0.25
CA ALA A 232 8.38 -3.54 0.19
C ALA A 232 8.94 -2.77 1.40
N VAL A 233 8.90 -3.38 2.59
CA VAL A 233 9.55 -2.83 3.79
C VAL A 233 11.06 -2.75 3.59
N GLN A 234 11.67 -3.80 3.03
CA GLN A 234 13.09 -3.84 2.72
C GLN A 234 13.49 -2.75 1.72
N GLU A 235 12.77 -2.63 0.60
CA GLU A 235 13.01 -1.59 -0.41
C GLU A 235 12.82 -0.17 0.17
N GLN A 236 11.84 0.02 1.06
CA GLN A 236 11.66 1.30 1.74
C GLN A 236 12.82 1.60 2.71
N GLN A 237 13.33 0.60 3.41
CA GLN A 237 14.50 0.74 4.29
C GLN A 237 15.77 1.05 3.49
N GLU A 238 15.98 0.39 2.37
CA GLU A 238 17.11 0.64 1.46
C GLU A 238 17.05 2.04 0.87
N LEU A 239 15.87 2.48 0.41
CA LEU A 239 15.67 3.84 -0.08
C LEU A 239 15.93 4.88 1.02
N ARG A 240 15.46 4.61 2.25
CA ARG A 240 15.73 5.48 3.41
C ARG A 240 17.23 5.54 3.72
N ALA A 241 17.93 4.41 3.71
CA ALA A 241 19.37 4.36 3.95
C ALA A 241 20.14 5.13 2.87
N ALA A 242 19.79 4.96 1.60
CA ALA A 242 20.41 5.66 0.48
C ALA A 242 20.21 7.18 0.55
N VAL A 243 18.99 7.63 0.86
CA VAL A 243 18.70 9.07 1.04
C VAL A 243 19.45 9.64 2.24
N SER A 244 19.55 8.89 3.35
CA SER A 244 20.31 9.29 4.54
C SER A 244 21.80 9.46 4.23
N GLN A 245 22.43 8.49 3.57
CA GLN A 245 23.84 8.55 3.19
C GLN A 245 24.14 9.71 2.25
N ASN A 246 23.28 9.92 1.24
CA ASN A 246 23.42 11.03 0.31
C ASN A 246 23.28 12.39 1.02
N PHE A 247 22.35 12.49 1.99
CA PHE A 247 22.19 13.73 2.75
C PHE A 247 23.39 13.99 3.65
N GLU A 248 23.88 12.95 4.32
CA GLU A 248 25.03 13.02 5.20
C GLU A 248 26.29 13.49 4.45
N ALA A 249 26.55 12.92 3.27
CA ALA A 249 27.65 13.34 2.41
C ALA A 249 27.52 14.82 2.00
N TYR A 250 26.32 15.25 1.64
CA TYR A 250 26.05 16.65 1.30
C TYR A 250 26.27 17.59 2.51
N LEU A 251 25.80 17.20 3.70
CA LEU A 251 25.96 18.00 4.92
C LEU A 251 27.42 18.12 5.33
N SER A 252 28.20 17.03 5.22
CA SER A 252 29.65 17.06 5.45
C SER A 252 30.33 18.03 4.49
N GLU A 253 29.98 18.01 3.19
CA GLU A 253 30.58 18.89 2.18
C GLU A 253 30.23 20.38 2.38
N LYS A 254 29.00 20.72 2.80
CA LYS A 254 28.52 22.12 2.86
C LYS A 254 28.52 22.75 4.24
N LEU A 255 28.32 21.96 5.29
CA LEU A 255 28.16 22.42 6.67
C LEU A 255 29.22 21.82 7.61
N GLY A 256 30.04 20.89 7.12
CA GLY A 256 31.10 20.21 7.86
C GLY A 256 30.61 18.95 8.58
N ASP A 257 31.57 18.18 9.09
CA ASP A 257 31.33 16.84 9.66
C ASP A 257 30.44 16.86 10.91
N THR A 258 30.39 18.00 11.61
CA THR A 258 29.50 18.20 12.76
C THR A 258 28.02 18.13 12.37
N ALA A 259 27.66 18.58 11.15
CA ALA A 259 26.29 18.50 10.63
C ALA A 259 25.90 17.07 10.25
N ALA A 260 26.84 16.31 9.69
CA ALA A 260 26.67 14.88 9.42
C ALA A 260 26.51 14.07 10.71
N ALA A 261 27.34 14.36 11.73
CA ALA A 261 27.25 13.72 13.04
C ALA A 261 25.93 14.04 13.75
N TRP A 262 25.45 15.29 13.66
CA TRP A 262 24.14 15.69 14.15
C TRP A 262 23.02 14.87 13.49
N LEU A 263 23.05 14.73 12.16
CA LEU A 263 22.02 13.98 11.43
C LEU A 263 21.97 12.52 11.87
N ARG A 264 23.12 11.85 12.04
CA ARG A 264 23.18 10.46 12.50
C ARG A 264 22.56 10.29 13.89
N LEU A 265 22.90 11.18 14.84
CA LEU A 265 22.36 11.12 16.20
C LEU A 265 20.87 11.45 16.24
N TYR A 266 20.42 12.38 15.38
CA TYR A 266 19.01 12.73 15.24
C TYR A 266 18.18 11.58 14.66
N LEU A 267 18.68 10.89 13.63
CA LEU A 267 18.02 9.72 13.04
C LEU A 267 17.96 8.51 13.99
N GLN A 268 18.82 8.47 15.01
CA GLN A 268 18.74 7.50 16.12
C GLN A 268 17.69 7.88 17.18
N GLY A 269 16.97 8.99 17.02
CA GLY A 269 15.92 9.43 17.94
C GLY A 269 16.43 10.19 19.16
N ARG A 270 17.68 10.68 19.16
CA ARG A 270 18.21 11.46 20.29
C ARG A 270 17.60 12.86 20.36
N SER A 271 17.33 13.33 21.58
CA SER A 271 16.88 14.71 21.83
C SER A 271 18.00 15.72 21.52
N GLN A 272 17.65 17.00 21.35
CA GLN A 272 18.64 18.04 21.04
C GLN A 272 19.65 18.23 22.19
N GLU A 273 19.22 18.01 23.42
CA GLU A 273 20.05 18.05 24.63
C GLU A 273 21.04 16.89 24.65
N ALA A 274 20.58 15.67 24.33
CA ALA A 274 21.46 14.50 24.22
C ALA A 274 22.45 14.60 23.05
N ILE A 275 22.05 15.28 21.96
CA ILE A 275 22.94 15.58 20.84
C ILE A 275 23.97 16.65 21.22
N ALA A 276 23.57 17.67 21.97
CA ALA A 276 24.45 18.72 22.47
C ALA A 276 25.56 18.15 23.38
N GLU A 277 25.19 17.23 24.27
CA GLU A 277 26.14 16.52 25.12
C GLU A 277 27.06 15.61 24.29
N ALA A 278 26.52 14.87 23.32
CA ALA A 278 27.30 13.95 22.48
C ALA A 278 28.27 14.65 21.51
N LEU A 279 27.96 15.87 21.09
CA LEU A 279 28.79 16.67 20.19
C LEU A 279 29.69 17.68 20.94
N ASP A 280 29.62 17.72 22.27
CA ASP A 280 30.28 18.74 23.10
C ASP A 280 29.97 20.17 22.63
N MET A 281 28.69 20.43 22.35
CA MET A 281 28.20 21.71 21.82
C MET A 281 27.19 22.35 22.76
N PRO A 282 27.15 23.69 22.86
CA PRO A 282 26.06 24.37 23.54
C PRO A 282 24.71 24.06 22.88
N VAL A 283 23.69 23.74 23.69
CA VAL A 283 22.32 23.42 23.22
C VAL A 283 21.78 24.44 22.21
N ARG A 284 22.01 25.74 22.44
CA ARG A 284 21.61 26.82 21.51
C ARG A 284 22.24 26.69 20.11
N GLN A 285 23.48 26.20 20.02
CA GLN A 285 24.15 25.99 18.73
C GLN A 285 23.59 24.77 18.01
N VAL A 286 23.18 23.74 18.75
CA VAL A 286 22.52 22.54 18.19
C VAL A 286 21.16 22.90 17.57
N TYR A 287 20.36 23.75 18.20
CA TYR A 287 19.12 24.24 17.60
C TYR A 287 19.35 25.07 16.33
N ARG A 288 20.40 25.91 16.29
CA ARG A 288 20.77 26.65 15.07
C ARG A 288 21.26 25.71 13.97
N LEU A 289 21.99 24.65 14.34
CA LEU A 289 22.45 23.62 13.41
C LEU A 289 21.26 22.86 12.81
N ARG A 290 20.27 22.50 13.64
CA ARG A 290 19.00 21.91 13.19
C ARG A 290 18.28 22.77 12.16
N GLU A 291 18.13 24.08 12.42
CA GLU A 291 17.47 24.99 11.48
C GLU A 291 18.21 25.09 10.15
N LYS A 292 19.55 25.16 10.18
CA LYS A 292 20.37 25.14 8.97
C LYS A 292 20.21 23.83 8.21
N ILE A 293 20.26 22.70 8.90
CA ILE A 293 20.09 21.37 8.28
C ILE A 293 18.69 21.25 7.65
N ASN A 294 17.64 21.72 8.31
CA ASN A 294 16.28 21.80 7.76
C ASN A 294 16.23 22.66 6.49
N TYR A 295 16.90 23.81 6.49
CA TYR A 295 16.97 24.68 5.31
C TYR A 295 17.65 23.98 4.12
N HIS A 296 18.75 23.27 4.37
CA HIS A 296 19.46 22.53 3.33
C HIS A 296 18.69 21.30 2.84
N ALA A 297 17.98 20.59 3.72
CA ALA A 297 17.08 19.50 3.35
C ALA A 297 16.04 19.96 2.31
N VAL A 298 15.37 21.09 2.54
CA VAL A 298 14.33 21.58 1.62
C VAL A 298 14.91 22.05 0.27
N ARG A 299 16.15 22.57 0.24
CA ARG A 299 16.78 23.09 -0.99
C ARG A 299 17.43 22.03 -1.89
N VAL A 300 17.88 20.90 -1.33
CA VAL A 300 18.83 19.99 -2.01
C VAL A 300 18.15 18.78 -2.63
N PHE A 301 17.07 18.29 -2.02
CA PHE A 301 16.32 17.21 -2.60
C PHE A 301 15.44 17.76 -3.72
N ALA A 302 15.78 17.47 -4.98
CA ALA A 302 15.05 17.96 -6.15
C ALA A 302 13.80 17.14 -6.48
N SER A 303 13.70 15.89 -6.00
CA SER A 303 12.51 15.07 -6.19
C SER A 303 11.53 15.23 -5.03
N LYS A 304 10.26 15.46 -5.36
CA LYS A 304 9.15 15.60 -4.40
C LYS A 304 9.08 14.42 -3.41
N THR A 305 9.37 13.21 -3.89
CA THR A 305 9.40 11.98 -3.08
C THR A 305 10.53 11.94 -2.05
N GLN A 306 11.72 12.47 -2.37
CA GLN A 306 12.84 12.55 -1.41
C GLN A 306 12.64 13.71 -0.44
N GLN A 307 12.07 14.83 -0.90
CA GLN A 307 11.67 15.94 -0.04
C GLN A 307 10.65 15.49 1.00
N GLU A 308 9.59 14.78 0.61
CA GLU A 308 8.58 14.25 1.53
C GLU A 308 9.18 13.30 2.58
N LEU A 309 10.13 12.44 2.19
CA LEU A 309 10.83 11.54 3.13
C LEU A 309 11.68 12.30 4.15
N VAL A 310 12.41 13.31 3.71
CA VAL A 310 13.29 14.11 4.57
C VAL A 310 12.47 15.04 5.47
N VAL A 311 11.36 15.59 4.97
CA VAL A 311 10.38 16.34 5.78
C VAL A 311 9.72 15.43 6.82
N ALA A 312 9.38 14.19 6.48
CA ALA A 312 8.84 13.22 7.45
C ALA A 312 9.86 12.88 8.56
N TRP A 313 11.15 12.73 8.23
CA TRP A 313 12.20 12.53 9.23
C TRP A 313 12.39 13.74 10.16
N LEU A 314 12.38 14.94 9.58
CA LEU A 314 12.66 16.18 10.31
C LEU A 314 11.43 16.76 11.03
N GLY A 315 10.22 16.38 10.62
CA GLY A 315 8.94 16.79 11.19
C GLY A 315 8.47 15.95 12.38
N ASN A 316 8.73 14.64 12.38
CA ASN A 316 8.17 13.72 13.37
C ASN A 316 8.86 13.72 14.75
N ALA A 317 9.97 14.45 14.95
CA ALA A 317 10.66 14.48 16.24
C ALA A 317 10.06 15.49 17.25
N THR A 318 8.92 16.12 16.93
CA THR A 318 8.26 17.03 17.88
C THR A 318 7.27 16.35 18.81
N GLU A 319 6.98 15.04 18.65
CA GLU A 319 5.98 14.34 19.48
C GLU A 319 6.47 13.11 20.27
N GLN A 320 7.76 12.74 20.22
CA GLN A 320 8.30 11.65 21.06
C GLN A 320 9.12 12.12 22.28
N GLY A 321 8.94 13.39 22.66
CA GLY A 321 9.49 13.97 23.88
C GLY A 321 8.41 14.52 24.78
N ARG A 322 7.54 13.64 25.30
CA ARG A 322 6.79 13.85 26.55
C ARG A 322 6.76 12.57 27.34
#